data_AF-A0A6A6AWY9-F1
#
_entry.id   AF-A0A6A6AWY9-F1
#
_cell.length_a   1.000
_cell.length_b   1.000
_cell.length_c   1.000
_cell.angle_alpha   90.00
_cell.angle_beta   90.00
_cell.angle_gamma   90.00
#
_symmetry.space_group_name_H-M   'P 1'
#
loop_
_entity.id
_entity.type
_entity.pdbx_description
1 polymer ?
#
loop_
_entity_poly.entity_id
_entity_poly.type
_entity_poly.pdbx_seq_one_letter_code
_entity_poly.pdbx_strand_id
1 'polypeptide(L)'
;MAALSTSKRKFNKILDNMTAASSTTSLASLREKNTSAMSVAAATKEPPSKRSRTSLDAASIASDDRPGTAASARESTDRLSLQQRAKSVRLVGANSKQDKEKETAEPRKTPNYVPWSHELFIERIKTFADVKRWAPKPDRLSEVEWAKRGWICEAVNTVACKGGCEQRIVIKLEPQKKKLDGGEDEDHGMMTEEVDEALVERYAQLIVEGHDEGCLWKKAGCKDDIYHVPMASYEDHIKPGLLERQASLLGVRHQLPTIEHLEYPGLSPEALAKGFPPELNQPPSNDNEVPPRIDVNQVQIQQRIQLFALYGWYGEDRGKYSIVYCKQCHQRTGLWLYSDNTKLDLVEAHRIHCPWLNPTSQGGKAIWELLQARLLVRVREASASTSNSFEPADFNDIRPRSSAADSEQSDKKRMARLKSAMKSFGGKLRK
;
A
#
# COMPACT_ATOMS: atom_id res chain seq x y z
N MET A 1 -47.93 -8.91 -46.93
CA MET A 1 -47.06 -9.64 -45.96
C MET A 1 -47.65 -9.46 -44.56
N ALA A 2 -47.26 -10.26 -43.58
CA ALA A 2 -47.97 -10.35 -42.28
C ALA A 2 -47.05 -10.25 -41.06
N ALA A 3 -47.68 -10.05 -39.89
CA ALA A 3 -47.16 -10.08 -38.52
C ALA A 3 -46.25 -8.92 -38.05
N LEU A 4 -46.62 -8.33 -36.89
CA LEU A 4 -45.85 -8.34 -35.63
C LEU A 4 -46.56 -7.47 -34.56
N SER A 5 -47.55 -8.02 -33.82
CA SER A 5 -48.28 -7.25 -32.79
C SER A 5 -48.95 -8.10 -31.68
N THR A 6 -48.26 -9.13 -31.16
CA THR A 6 -48.89 -10.14 -30.26
C THR A 6 -48.14 -10.47 -28.97
N SER A 7 -47.08 -9.74 -28.61
CA SER A 7 -46.30 -10.01 -27.38
C SER A 7 -46.86 -9.32 -26.12
N LYS A 8 -47.21 -8.02 -26.18
CA LYS A 8 -47.51 -7.20 -24.99
C LYS A 8 -48.64 -7.72 -24.09
N ARG A 9 -49.67 -8.40 -24.63
CA ARG A 9 -50.79 -8.94 -23.82
C ARG A 9 -50.44 -10.18 -22.97
N LYS A 10 -49.33 -10.87 -23.23
CA LYS A 10 -48.94 -12.05 -22.44
C LYS A 10 -48.16 -11.70 -21.17
N PHE A 11 -47.46 -10.57 -21.15
CA PHE A 11 -46.62 -10.15 -20.01
C PHE A 11 -47.46 -9.67 -18.82
N ASN A 12 -48.40 -8.74 -19.03
CA ASN A 12 -49.23 -8.19 -17.96
C ASN A 12 -50.03 -9.28 -17.22
N LYS A 13 -50.57 -10.26 -17.95
CA LYS A 13 -51.32 -11.40 -17.37
C LYS A 13 -50.46 -12.30 -16.46
N ILE A 14 -49.12 -12.22 -16.53
CA ILE A 14 -48.23 -12.90 -15.57
C ILE A 14 -48.07 -12.05 -14.31
N LEU A 15 -47.90 -10.74 -14.43
CA LEU A 15 -47.81 -9.81 -13.29
C LEU A 15 -49.09 -9.82 -12.44
N ASP A 16 -50.25 -9.68 -13.07
CA ASP A 16 -51.57 -9.70 -12.40
C ASP A 16 -51.76 -10.98 -11.56
N ASN A 17 -51.27 -12.11 -12.09
CA ASN A 17 -51.38 -13.44 -11.47
C ASN A 17 -50.32 -13.69 -10.38
N MET A 18 -49.30 -12.84 -10.25
CA MET A 18 -48.36 -12.83 -9.12
C MET A 18 -48.84 -11.91 -8.00
N THR A 19 -49.41 -10.74 -8.32
CA THR A 19 -50.00 -9.84 -7.31
C THR A 19 -51.24 -10.44 -6.62
N ALA A 20 -52.02 -11.26 -7.33
CA ALA A 20 -53.16 -11.99 -6.75
C ALA A 20 -52.75 -13.08 -5.73
N ALA A 21 -51.47 -13.49 -5.69
CA ALA A 21 -51.00 -14.62 -4.88
C ALA A 21 -50.39 -14.23 -3.52
N SER A 22 -50.50 -12.97 -3.09
CA SER A 22 -49.92 -12.46 -1.83
C SER A 22 -50.93 -11.70 -0.97
N SER A 23 -51.89 -12.43 -0.39
CA SER A 23 -52.73 -11.95 0.72
C SER A 23 -53.32 -13.12 1.52
N THR A 24 -53.66 -12.83 2.78
CA THR A 24 -54.40 -13.67 3.77
C THR A 24 -53.76 -14.98 4.27
N THR A 25 -53.16 -14.87 5.46
CA THR A 25 -53.43 -15.67 6.69
C THR A 25 -53.09 -17.17 6.83
N SER A 26 -52.19 -17.41 7.79
CA SER A 26 -52.37 -18.30 8.96
C SER A 26 -52.14 -19.83 8.83
N LEU A 27 -51.91 -20.43 10.01
CA LEU A 27 -51.43 -21.80 10.22
C LEU A 27 -52.54 -22.86 10.24
N ALA A 28 -52.14 -24.08 9.85
CA ALA A 28 -52.76 -25.38 10.13
C ALA A 28 -54.18 -25.65 9.59
N SER A 29 -54.29 -26.60 8.65
CA SER A 29 -54.62 -27.99 9.00
C SER A 29 -54.52 -28.96 7.80
N LEU A 30 -54.33 -30.25 8.10
CA LEU A 30 -54.52 -31.45 7.25
C LEU A 30 -53.67 -31.55 5.93
N ARG A 31 -53.39 -32.71 5.32
CA ARG A 31 -53.20 -34.14 5.68
C ARG A 31 -53.63 -34.99 4.47
N GLU A 32 -52.75 -35.91 4.02
CA GLU A 32 -52.99 -36.90 2.93
C GLU A 32 -53.16 -36.29 1.52
N LYS A 33 -52.82 -36.94 0.38
CA LYS A 33 -52.45 -38.35 0.10
C LYS A 33 -51.62 -38.49 -1.21
N ASN A 34 -51.13 -39.71 -1.46
CA ASN A 34 -50.58 -40.27 -2.73
C ASN A 34 -49.19 -39.81 -3.24
N THR A 35 -48.44 -40.59 -4.03
CA THR A 35 -47.86 -41.96 -3.84
C THR A 35 -47.19 -42.47 -5.12
N SER A 36 -45.89 -42.80 -5.06
CA SER A 36 -45.15 -43.85 -5.82
C SER A 36 -43.69 -43.78 -5.32
N ALA A 37 -43.05 -44.80 -4.73
CA ALA A 37 -42.78 -46.18 -5.19
C ALA A 37 -41.81 -46.18 -6.40
N MET A 38 -40.67 -46.87 -6.44
CA MET A 38 -40.00 -47.91 -5.60
C MET A 38 -38.47 -47.66 -5.66
N SER A 39 -37.51 -48.24 -4.91
CA SER A 39 -37.33 -48.95 -3.61
C SER A 39 -35.77 -49.15 -3.49
N VAL A 40 -35.07 -49.76 -2.52
CA VAL A 40 -35.22 -50.55 -1.27
C VAL A 40 -33.95 -50.26 -0.42
N ALA A 41 -33.72 -50.61 0.85
CA ALA A 41 -34.44 -51.32 1.93
C ALA A 41 -34.02 -50.67 3.29
N ALA A 42 -34.03 -51.40 4.42
CA ALA A 42 -33.67 -50.87 5.75
C ALA A 42 -33.20 -51.92 6.78
N ALA A 43 -32.40 -51.49 7.78
CA ALA A 43 -32.26 -52.08 9.14
C ALA A 43 -31.25 -51.26 9.99
N THR A 44 -31.34 -51.06 11.32
CA THR A 44 -32.47 -50.92 12.28
C THR A 44 -31.95 -50.37 13.64
N LYS A 45 -32.82 -49.68 14.42
CA LYS A 45 -32.78 -49.45 15.90
C LYS A 45 -31.84 -48.39 16.52
N GLU A 46 -32.46 -47.46 17.24
CA GLU A 46 -31.93 -46.65 18.36
C GLU A 46 -32.20 -47.36 19.73
N PRO A 47 -32.20 -46.69 20.92
CA PRO A 47 -31.15 -45.91 21.63
C PRO A 47 -30.85 -46.55 23.02
N PRO A 48 -30.24 -45.85 24.00
CA PRO A 48 -31.05 -45.21 25.06
C PRO A 48 -30.49 -43.85 25.59
N SER A 49 -31.05 -43.33 26.70
CA SER A 49 -30.86 -41.95 27.22
C SER A 49 -30.81 -41.86 28.76
N LYS A 50 -30.55 -40.65 29.32
CA LYS A 50 -30.67 -40.21 30.75
C LYS A 50 -29.43 -40.55 31.63
N ARG A 51 -29.08 -39.88 32.75
CA ARG A 51 -29.61 -38.73 33.58
C ARG A 51 -28.42 -38.23 34.49
N SER A 52 -28.16 -36.93 34.78
CA SER A 52 -28.79 -35.95 35.73
C SER A 52 -28.15 -35.81 37.15
N ARG A 53 -27.95 -34.54 37.60
CA ARG A 53 -27.81 -34.01 39.00
C ARG A 53 -26.48 -34.30 39.75
N THR A 54 -26.04 -33.55 40.78
CA THR A 54 -26.68 -32.46 41.61
C THR A 54 -25.70 -31.33 41.99
N SER A 55 -26.11 -30.37 42.85
CA SER A 55 -25.43 -29.10 43.23
C SER A 55 -25.15 -29.00 44.76
N LEU A 56 -24.92 -27.75 45.28
CA LEU A 56 -24.68 -27.32 46.68
C LEU A 56 -23.20 -27.43 47.15
N ASP A 57 -22.59 -26.62 48.05
CA ASP A 57 -22.84 -25.27 48.66
C ASP A 57 -21.58 -24.88 49.52
N ALA A 58 -21.28 -23.65 50.01
CA ALA A 58 -21.79 -22.28 49.76
C ALA A 58 -20.75 -21.15 50.12
N ALA A 59 -20.76 -20.57 51.33
CA ALA A 59 -19.95 -19.41 51.82
C ALA A 59 -19.32 -19.69 53.24
N SER A 60 -18.56 -18.86 53.97
CA SER A 60 -18.41 -17.38 54.09
C SER A 60 -17.25 -16.98 55.06
N ILE A 61 -16.88 -15.67 55.14
CA ILE A 61 -16.26 -14.94 56.31
C ILE A 61 -14.80 -15.32 56.74
N ALA A 62 -13.90 -14.44 57.23
CA ALA A 62 -13.66 -12.97 57.13
C ALA A 62 -12.28 -12.56 57.76
N SER A 63 -11.97 -11.24 57.75
CA SER A 63 -11.16 -10.46 58.73
C SER A 63 -9.61 -10.65 58.90
N ASP A 64 -8.90 -9.60 58.48
CA ASP A 64 -8.01 -8.72 59.29
C ASP A 64 -6.46 -8.79 59.41
N ASP A 65 -5.95 -7.57 59.67
CA ASP A 65 -4.74 -7.10 60.36
C ASP A 65 -3.36 -6.82 59.69
N ARG A 66 -2.75 -5.71 60.16
CA ARG A 66 -1.42 -5.14 59.85
C ARG A 66 -0.84 -4.49 61.11
N PRO A 67 0.37 -4.87 61.58
CA PRO A 67 1.50 -3.92 61.64
C PRO A 67 2.90 -4.58 61.46
N GLY A 68 4.05 -3.88 61.43
CA GLY A 68 4.29 -2.44 61.28
C GLY A 68 5.66 -1.94 61.85
N THR A 69 6.23 -0.92 61.17
CA THR A 69 7.25 0.07 61.64
C THR A 69 8.66 -0.37 62.14
N ALA A 70 9.53 0.63 62.36
CA ALA A 70 10.96 0.62 62.79
C ALA A 70 12.00 0.02 61.78
N ALA A 71 13.13 0.64 61.36
CA ALA A 71 13.85 1.91 61.59
C ALA A 71 15.15 1.87 62.45
N SER A 72 16.31 1.68 61.78
CA SER A 72 17.67 2.25 62.06
C SER A 72 18.62 1.76 60.94
N ALA A 73 19.45 2.55 60.23
CA ALA A 73 20.33 3.67 60.57
C ALA A 73 21.71 3.25 61.14
N ARG A 74 22.76 3.32 60.29
CA ARG A 74 24.14 3.70 60.66
C ARG A 74 25.04 3.93 59.44
N GLU A 75 25.93 4.91 59.58
CA GLU A 75 27.06 5.23 58.68
C GLU A 75 28.25 4.27 58.97
N SER A 76 29.46 4.34 58.39
CA SER A 76 30.13 5.40 57.63
C SER A 76 31.36 4.88 56.87
N THR A 77 31.97 5.73 56.02
CA THR A 77 33.34 5.61 55.43
C THR A 77 33.60 4.39 54.49
N ASP A 78 34.60 4.39 53.59
CA ASP A 78 35.63 5.40 53.26
C ASP A 78 35.95 5.44 51.75
N ARG A 79 36.85 6.35 51.35
CA ARG A 79 37.40 6.54 49.99
C ARG A 79 38.48 5.52 49.63
N LEU A 80 38.56 5.13 48.35
CA LEU A 80 39.67 5.50 47.44
C LEU A 80 39.46 4.88 46.03
N SER A 81 40.42 5.05 45.12
CA SER A 81 40.23 4.93 43.67
C SER A 81 41.14 3.88 42.99
N LEU A 82 40.87 3.66 41.70
CA LEU A 82 41.69 3.01 40.66
C LEU A 82 41.81 1.46 40.64
N GLN A 83 41.16 0.91 39.61
CA GLN A 83 41.69 -0.08 38.66
C GLN A 83 41.87 -1.57 39.04
N GLN A 84 41.43 -2.41 38.09
CA GLN A 84 41.87 -3.79 37.82
C GLN A 84 41.70 -4.87 38.91
N ARG A 85 40.51 -5.49 38.93
CA ARG A 85 40.39 -6.93 38.64
C ARG A 85 38.97 -7.33 38.25
N ALA A 86 38.84 -8.44 37.52
CA ALA A 86 37.59 -8.91 36.92
C ALA A 86 36.99 -10.13 37.64
N LYS A 87 35.74 -10.46 37.26
CA LYS A 87 34.91 -11.66 37.56
C LYS A 87 33.79 -11.45 38.59
N SER A 88 32.70 -12.23 38.42
CA SER A 88 31.36 -12.07 39.01
C SER A 88 30.58 -10.85 38.48
N VAL A 89 29.26 -10.88 38.24
CA VAL A 89 28.21 -11.83 38.68
C VAL A 89 27.33 -12.32 37.50
N ARG A 90 27.26 -13.65 37.34
CA ARG A 90 26.15 -14.52 36.84
C ARG A 90 25.19 -13.99 35.74
N LEU A 91 25.31 -14.57 34.53
CA LEU A 91 24.14 -14.85 33.67
C LEU A 91 23.26 -15.93 34.33
N VAL A 92 21.95 -15.91 34.06
CA VAL A 92 21.03 -16.98 34.47
C VAL A 92 20.80 -17.97 33.32
N GLY A 93 21.29 -19.19 33.49
CA GLY A 93 20.50 -20.39 33.17
C GLY A 93 20.21 -20.73 31.71
N ALA A 94 21.18 -20.65 30.81
CA ALA A 94 21.09 -21.42 29.56
C ALA A 94 21.36 -22.92 29.86
N ASN A 95 20.31 -23.72 29.98
CA ASN A 95 20.41 -25.18 30.15
C ASN A 95 19.85 -25.90 28.91
N SER A 96 20.69 -26.04 27.89
CA SER A 96 20.35 -26.87 26.74
C SER A 96 20.52 -28.35 27.09
N LYS A 97 19.40 -29.08 27.09
CA LYS A 97 19.40 -30.51 26.75
C LYS A 97 18.47 -30.71 25.56
N GLN A 98 18.87 -31.63 24.69
CA GLN A 98 18.21 -31.89 23.43
C GLN A 98 17.02 -32.83 23.66
N ASP A 99 15.84 -32.41 23.23
CA ASP A 99 14.80 -33.33 22.77
C ASP A 99 14.36 -32.87 21.38
N LYS A 100 14.08 -33.85 20.50
CA LYS A 100 14.22 -33.69 19.04
C LYS A 100 12.90 -33.92 18.30
N GLU A 101 11.82 -33.33 18.80
CA GLU A 101 10.47 -33.55 18.26
C GLU A 101 9.95 -32.36 17.44
N LYS A 102 10.36 -32.40 16.17
CA LYS A 102 9.58 -32.13 14.93
C LYS A 102 8.49 -31.04 14.97
N GLU A 103 8.71 -30.01 14.15
CA GLU A 103 7.81 -28.86 13.99
C GLU A 103 6.42 -29.22 13.42
N THR A 104 5.37 -28.90 14.18
CA THR A 104 4.05 -28.51 13.65
C THR A 104 3.50 -27.31 14.44
N ALA A 105 4.28 -26.24 14.54
CA ALA A 105 3.80 -24.98 15.10
C ALA A 105 3.01 -24.23 14.02
N GLU A 106 1.68 -24.08 14.20
CA GLU A 106 0.88 -23.22 13.32
C GLU A 106 1.44 -21.79 13.33
N PRO A 107 1.44 -21.07 12.18
CA PRO A 107 1.92 -19.70 12.13
C PRO A 107 1.08 -18.83 13.08
N ARG A 108 1.76 -18.11 13.98
CA ARG A 108 1.11 -17.23 14.97
C ARG A 108 0.20 -16.25 14.24
N LYS A 109 -1.10 -16.28 14.56
CA LYS A 109 -2.13 -15.42 13.97
C LYS A 109 -1.68 -13.96 14.06
N THR A 110 -1.76 -13.22 12.96
CA THR A 110 -1.32 -11.83 12.88
C THR A 110 -2.11 -10.97 13.88
N PRO A 111 -1.46 -10.05 14.62
CA PRO A 111 -2.15 -9.23 15.59
C PRO A 111 -3.22 -8.35 14.94
N ASN A 112 -4.36 -8.25 15.62
CA ASN A 112 -5.59 -7.67 15.08
C ASN A 112 -5.54 -6.14 14.86
N TYR A 113 -4.78 -5.42 15.69
CA TYR A 113 -4.63 -3.96 15.64
C TYR A 113 -3.15 -3.58 15.52
N VAL A 114 -2.75 -3.04 14.37
CA VAL A 114 -1.35 -2.70 14.04
C VAL A 114 -1.27 -1.43 13.16
N PRO A 115 -1.65 -0.25 13.69
CA PRO A 115 -1.69 1.00 12.93
C PRO A 115 -0.30 1.47 12.43
N TRP A 116 0.80 0.94 12.97
CA TRP A 116 2.17 1.28 12.58
C TRP A 116 2.78 0.33 11.53
N SER A 117 2.10 -0.75 11.12
CA SER A 117 2.63 -1.66 10.09
C SER A 117 2.20 -1.19 8.70
N HIS A 118 3.19 -0.74 7.92
CA HIS A 118 3.03 -0.42 6.50
C HIS A 118 2.53 -1.64 5.71
N GLU A 119 3.13 -2.82 5.91
CA GLU A 119 2.74 -4.05 5.20
C GLU A 119 1.27 -4.42 5.43
N LEU A 120 0.80 -4.40 6.68
CA LEU A 120 -0.59 -4.69 7.02
C LEU A 120 -1.55 -3.56 6.60
N PHE A 121 -1.06 -2.34 6.35
CA PHE A 121 -1.84 -1.25 5.76
C PHE A 121 -1.98 -1.44 4.23
N ILE A 122 -0.91 -1.81 3.53
CA ILE A 122 -0.94 -2.20 2.12
C ILE A 122 -1.85 -3.42 1.91
N GLU A 123 -1.83 -4.43 2.81
CA GLU A 123 -2.83 -5.51 2.80
C GLU A 123 -4.28 -5.03 2.85
N ARG A 124 -4.57 -3.94 3.59
CA ARG A 124 -5.93 -3.40 3.67
C ARG A 124 -6.31 -2.70 2.37
N ILE A 125 -5.44 -1.85 1.81
CA ILE A 125 -5.65 -1.22 0.48
C ILE A 125 -5.90 -2.30 -0.59
N LYS A 126 -5.16 -3.42 -0.56
CA LYS A 126 -5.32 -4.55 -1.51
C LYS A 126 -6.74 -5.09 -1.60
N THR A 127 -7.54 -5.00 -0.54
CA THR A 127 -8.94 -5.46 -0.57
C THR A 127 -9.83 -4.62 -1.48
N PHE A 128 -9.52 -3.34 -1.65
CA PHE A 128 -10.22 -2.39 -2.52
C PHE A 128 -9.73 -2.44 -3.99
N ALA A 129 -8.83 -3.37 -4.33
CA ALA A 129 -8.25 -3.48 -5.67
C ALA A 129 -9.23 -4.04 -6.73
N ASP A 130 -10.25 -4.81 -6.32
CA ASP A 130 -11.26 -5.36 -7.22
C ASP A 130 -12.31 -4.30 -7.59
N VAL A 131 -12.22 -3.74 -8.81
CA VAL A 131 -13.13 -2.70 -9.31
C VAL A 131 -14.60 -3.16 -9.33
N LYS A 132 -14.87 -4.48 -9.38
CA LYS A 132 -16.24 -5.02 -9.28
C LYS A 132 -16.81 -4.94 -7.86
N ARG A 133 -15.95 -4.78 -6.85
CA ARG A 133 -16.34 -4.54 -5.45
C ARG A 133 -16.24 -3.06 -5.09
N TRP A 134 -15.21 -2.35 -5.56
CA TRP A 134 -14.97 -0.97 -5.19
C TRP A 134 -14.71 -0.10 -6.43
N ALA A 135 -15.73 0.67 -6.81
CA ALA A 135 -15.57 1.76 -7.77
C ALA A 135 -14.83 2.94 -7.11
N PRO A 136 -14.10 3.78 -7.87
CA PRO A 136 -13.46 5.00 -7.37
C PRO A 136 -14.39 5.88 -6.53
N LYS A 137 -13.79 6.64 -5.59
CA LYS A 137 -14.48 7.53 -4.65
C LYS A 137 -13.75 8.88 -4.63
N PRO A 138 -14.41 9.99 -4.25
CA PRO A 138 -13.72 11.25 -3.96
C PRO A 138 -12.64 11.07 -2.89
N ASP A 139 -11.58 11.88 -2.91
CA ASP A 139 -10.36 11.69 -2.09
C ASP A 139 -10.64 11.51 -0.59
N ARG A 140 -11.62 12.24 -0.05
CA ARG A 140 -12.09 12.16 1.35
C ARG A 140 -12.62 10.78 1.76
N LEU A 141 -12.97 9.94 0.78
CA LEU A 141 -13.47 8.57 0.90
C LEU A 141 -12.60 7.56 0.16
N SER A 142 -11.36 7.95 -0.18
CA SER A 142 -10.39 7.09 -0.87
C SER A 142 -10.05 5.83 -0.06
N GLU A 143 -9.54 4.81 -0.75
CA GLU A 143 -9.16 3.52 -0.16
C GLU A 143 -8.14 3.68 0.98
N VAL A 144 -7.33 4.74 0.93
CA VAL A 144 -6.34 5.11 1.94
C VAL A 144 -6.99 5.51 3.26
N GLU A 145 -8.01 6.37 3.26
CA GLU A 145 -8.62 6.85 4.52
C GLU A 145 -9.40 5.73 5.24
N TRP A 146 -10.11 4.89 4.48
CA TRP A 146 -10.67 3.64 5.01
C TRP A 146 -9.58 2.72 5.57
N ALA A 147 -8.50 2.46 4.82
CA ALA A 147 -7.40 1.60 5.28
C ALA A 147 -6.66 2.18 6.50
N LYS A 148 -6.51 3.50 6.64
CA LYS A 148 -5.92 4.15 7.83
C LYS A 148 -6.73 3.84 9.10
N ARG A 149 -8.05 3.69 9.00
CA ARG A 149 -8.96 3.30 10.10
C ARG A 149 -9.25 1.79 10.17
N GLY A 150 -8.37 0.95 9.61
CA GLY A 150 -8.48 -0.50 9.78
C GLY A 150 -9.60 -1.18 8.96
N TRP A 151 -10.30 -0.41 8.13
CA TRP A 151 -11.34 -0.95 7.25
C TRP A 151 -10.74 -1.74 6.08
N ILE A 152 -11.48 -2.74 5.62
CA ILE A 152 -11.24 -3.49 4.39
C ILE A 152 -12.51 -3.55 3.54
N CYS A 153 -12.38 -3.60 2.21
CA CYS A 153 -13.50 -3.95 1.34
C CYS A 153 -13.77 -5.45 1.44
N GLU A 154 -14.90 -5.82 2.04
CA GLU A 154 -15.31 -7.22 2.20
C GLU A 154 -16.24 -7.64 1.04
N ALA A 155 -17.22 -6.79 0.73
CA ALA A 155 -18.22 -7.00 -0.31
C ALA A 155 -18.44 -5.73 -1.15
N VAL A 156 -19.34 -5.78 -2.13
CA VAL A 156 -19.58 -4.69 -3.09
C VAL A 156 -19.97 -3.39 -2.36
N ASN A 157 -19.18 -2.34 -2.57
CA ASN A 157 -19.16 -1.06 -1.86
C ASN A 157 -19.36 -1.19 -0.34
N THR A 158 -18.88 -2.28 0.26
CA THR A 158 -19.11 -2.60 1.68
C THR A 158 -17.76 -2.78 2.38
N VAL A 159 -17.52 -1.95 3.39
CA VAL A 159 -16.33 -2.04 4.24
C VAL A 159 -16.64 -2.76 5.55
N ALA A 160 -15.64 -3.46 6.09
CA ALA A 160 -15.68 -4.09 7.41
C ALA A 160 -14.41 -3.80 8.22
N CYS A 161 -14.52 -3.74 9.54
CA CYS A 161 -13.40 -3.45 10.43
C CYS A 161 -12.52 -4.69 10.69
N LYS A 162 -11.36 -4.80 10.00
CA LYS A 162 -10.42 -5.93 10.15
C LYS A 162 -9.76 -5.88 11.53
N GLY A 163 -9.95 -6.93 12.34
CA GLY A 163 -9.29 -7.05 13.64
C GLY A 163 -9.70 -5.98 14.67
N GLY A 164 -10.92 -5.48 14.59
CA GLY A 164 -11.46 -4.52 15.56
C GLY A 164 -12.82 -4.95 16.07
N CYS A 165 -13.85 -4.16 15.75
CA CYS A 165 -15.22 -4.38 16.19
C CYS A 165 -16.11 -5.13 15.18
N GLU A 166 -15.56 -5.61 14.07
CA GLU A 166 -16.26 -6.35 12.99
C GLU A 166 -17.47 -5.64 12.33
N GLN A 167 -17.77 -4.41 12.76
CA GLN A 167 -18.77 -3.52 12.16
C GLN A 167 -18.61 -3.38 10.65
N ARG A 168 -19.73 -3.13 9.97
CA ARG A 168 -19.83 -3.09 8.50
C ARG A 168 -20.58 -1.84 8.05
N ILE A 169 -20.10 -1.19 6.99
CA ILE A 169 -20.72 0.01 6.41
C ILE A 169 -20.88 -0.19 4.90
N VAL A 170 -22.07 0.11 4.37
CA VAL A 170 -22.35 0.10 2.94
C VAL A 170 -22.29 1.53 2.41
N ILE A 171 -21.39 1.78 1.46
CA ILE A 171 -21.19 3.07 0.81
C ILE A 171 -22.07 3.14 -0.43
N LYS A 172 -23.02 4.08 -0.44
CA LYS A 172 -23.82 4.44 -1.61
C LYS A 172 -23.56 5.90 -1.95
N LEU A 173 -22.79 6.12 -3.02
CA LEU A 173 -22.66 7.43 -3.64
C LEU A 173 -23.44 7.34 -4.96
N GLU A 174 -24.67 7.85 -4.95
CA GLU A 174 -25.53 7.95 -6.12
C GLU A 174 -25.49 9.42 -6.60
N PRO A 175 -25.16 9.71 -7.88
CA PRO A 175 -25.14 11.09 -8.37
C PRO A 175 -26.51 11.75 -8.24
N GLN A 176 -26.54 12.98 -7.72
CA GLN A 176 -27.76 13.77 -7.58
C GLN A 176 -28.35 14.07 -8.95
N LYS A 177 -29.44 13.38 -9.34
CA LYS A 177 -30.24 13.79 -10.50
C LYS A 177 -31.00 15.07 -10.17
N LYS A 178 -30.33 16.20 -10.36
CA LYS A 178 -30.84 17.56 -10.18
C LYS A 178 -32.05 17.77 -11.10
N LYS A 179 -33.26 17.52 -10.59
CA LYS A 179 -34.49 17.91 -11.27
C LYS A 179 -34.50 19.44 -11.37
N LEU A 180 -34.41 19.96 -12.59
CA LEU A 180 -34.80 21.34 -12.86
C LEU A 180 -36.33 21.40 -12.69
N ASP A 181 -36.78 22.23 -11.75
CA ASP A 181 -38.20 22.31 -11.38
C ASP A 181 -38.88 23.37 -12.25
N GLY A 182 -39.74 22.93 -13.17
CA GLY A 182 -40.43 23.79 -14.14
C GLY A 182 -39.66 24.01 -15.45
N GLY A 183 -39.77 23.06 -16.39
CA GLY A 183 -39.27 23.20 -17.77
C GLY A 183 -39.55 21.96 -18.61
N GLU A 184 -40.61 21.99 -19.41
CA GLU A 184 -40.89 20.99 -20.46
C GLU A 184 -40.20 21.40 -21.77
N ASP A 185 -38.88 21.22 -21.86
CA ASP A 185 -38.13 21.42 -23.11
C ASP A 185 -37.00 20.37 -23.25
N GLU A 186 -36.68 20.02 -24.50
CA GLU A 186 -35.71 18.97 -24.85
C GLU A 186 -34.26 19.50 -24.79
N ASP A 187 -33.56 19.31 -23.67
CA ASP A 187 -32.15 19.72 -23.53
C ASP A 187 -31.15 18.55 -23.45
N HIS A 188 -29.96 18.78 -24.00
CA HIS A 188 -28.78 17.91 -23.96
C HIS A 188 -28.14 17.93 -22.57
N GLY A 189 -28.86 17.40 -21.58
CA GLY A 189 -28.49 17.41 -20.16
C GLY A 189 -27.08 16.90 -19.89
N MET A 190 -26.12 17.83 -19.82
CA MET A 190 -24.76 17.61 -19.33
C MET A 190 -24.84 17.17 -17.87
N MET A 191 -24.80 15.86 -17.67
CA MET A 191 -24.81 15.22 -16.35
C MET A 191 -23.53 15.63 -15.60
N THR A 192 -23.59 16.73 -14.85
CA THR A 192 -22.61 17.05 -13.84
C THR A 192 -22.69 15.97 -12.76
N GLU A 193 -21.77 15.00 -12.78
CA GLU A 193 -21.69 13.88 -11.84
C GLU A 193 -21.18 14.34 -10.45
N GLU A 194 -21.68 15.47 -9.99
CA GLU A 194 -21.38 16.10 -8.72
C GLU A 194 -21.99 15.25 -7.59
N VAL A 195 -21.15 14.42 -6.99
CA VAL A 195 -21.53 13.60 -5.83
C VAL A 195 -21.79 14.52 -4.65
N ASP A 196 -22.97 14.37 -4.04
CA ASP A 196 -23.45 15.18 -2.92
C ASP A 196 -22.38 15.34 -1.82
N GLU A 197 -21.89 16.57 -1.63
CA GLU A 197 -20.80 16.87 -0.68
C GLU A 197 -21.19 16.57 0.77
N ALA A 198 -22.47 16.72 1.13
CA ALA A 198 -22.95 16.41 2.48
C ALA A 198 -23.05 14.90 2.71
N LEU A 199 -23.32 14.12 1.65
CA LEU A 199 -23.21 12.66 1.68
C LEU A 199 -21.74 12.20 1.78
N VAL A 200 -20.82 12.89 1.10
CA VAL A 200 -19.37 12.65 1.22
C VAL A 200 -18.86 12.96 2.63
N GLU A 201 -19.26 14.10 3.21
CA GLU A 201 -18.99 14.48 4.59
C GLU A 201 -19.49 13.43 5.59
N ARG A 202 -20.75 13.01 5.46
CA ARG A 202 -21.34 11.97 6.32
C ARG A 202 -20.59 10.65 6.26
N TYR A 203 -20.17 10.22 5.06
CA TYR A 203 -19.37 9.00 4.94
C TYR A 203 -17.95 9.17 5.50
N ALA A 204 -17.36 10.36 5.44
CA ALA A 204 -16.03 10.64 6.00
C ALA A 204 -16.06 10.59 7.54
N GLN A 205 -17.13 11.09 8.17
CA GLN A 205 -17.36 10.92 9.61
C GLN A 205 -17.50 9.44 10.00
N LEU A 206 -18.24 8.67 9.21
CA LEU A 206 -18.41 7.22 9.41
C LEU A 206 -17.11 6.39 9.30
N ILE A 207 -16.04 6.91 8.68
CA ILE A 207 -14.70 6.26 8.69
C ILE A 207 -14.18 6.09 10.13
N VAL A 208 -14.56 7.00 11.05
CA VAL A 208 -14.21 6.91 12.47
C VAL A 208 -15.41 6.46 13.30
N GLU A 209 -16.57 7.08 13.11
CA GLU A 209 -17.73 6.90 13.98
C GLU A 209 -18.46 5.57 13.80
N GLY A 210 -18.37 4.95 12.61
CA GLY A 210 -19.00 3.66 12.31
C GLY A 210 -18.32 2.46 12.98
N HIS A 211 -17.29 2.68 13.78
CA HIS A 211 -16.75 1.69 14.71
C HIS A 211 -17.52 1.69 16.05
N ASP A 212 -17.60 0.52 16.68
CA ASP A 212 -18.06 0.39 18.07
C ASP A 212 -17.15 1.14 19.07
N GLU A 213 -17.69 1.55 20.22
CA GLU A 213 -16.97 2.31 21.26
C GLU A 213 -15.79 1.56 21.87
N GLY A 214 -15.81 0.22 21.87
CA GLY A 214 -14.68 -0.61 22.27
C GLY A 214 -13.46 -0.44 21.34
N CYS A 215 -13.69 -0.16 20.06
CA CYS A 215 -12.71 -0.35 18.98
C CYS A 215 -11.45 0.52 19.11
N LEU A 216 -10.28 -0.10 18.93
CA LEU A 216 -8.99 0.60 18.90
C LEU A 216 -8.84 1.48 17.65
N TRP A 217 -9.38 1.06 16.49
CA TRP A 217 -9.34 1.84 15.24
C TRP A 217 -10.17 3.14 15.29
N LYS A 218 -11.24 3.16 16.12
CA LYS A 218 -11.99 4.39 16.46
C LYS A 218 -11.06 5.39 17.15
N LYS A 219 -10.42 4.92 18.22
CA LYS A 219 -9.56 5.70 19.13
C LYS A 219 -8.30 6.23 18.44
N ALA A 220 -7.62 5.40 17.64
CA ALA A 220 -6.48 5.80 16.85
C ALA A 220 -6.34 4.96 15.56
N GLY A 221 -6.12 5.64 14.43
CA GLY A 221 -5.80 5.03 13.15
C GLY A 221 -4.29 4.88 12.94
N CYS A 222 -3.92 4.53 11.72
CA CYS A 222 -2.59 4.80 11.18
C CYS A 222 -2.28 6.31 11.22
N LYS A 223 -0.99 6.64 11.31
CA LYS A 223 -0.48 7.99 11.04
C LYS A 223 -0.61 8.32 9.54
N ASP A 224 -0.53 9.60 9.19
CA ASP A 224 -0.55 10.04 7.78
C ASP A 224 0.71 9.64 6.99
N ASP A 225 1.86 9.48 7.66
CA ASP A 225 3.10 8.98 7.07
C ASP A 225 3.11 7.46 6.82
N ILE A 226 2.02 6.72 7.12
CA ILE A 226 1.97 5.26 6.96
C ILE A 226 2.21 4.78 5.53
N TYR A 227 1.88 5.60 4.52
CA TYR A 227 2.06 5.26 3.09
C TYR A 227 3.41 5.77 2.53
N HIS A 228 4.27 6.36 3.37
CA HIS A 228 5.58 6.85 2.97
C HIS A 228 6.50 5.67 2.63
N VAL A 229 7.04 5.62 1.40
CA VAL A 229 7.97 4.55 0.99
C VAL A 229 9.41 5.02 1.24
N PRO A 230 10.25 4.27 1.99
CA PRO A 230 11.62 4.66 2.24
C PRO A 230 12.45 4.82 0.95
N MET A 231 12.89 6.05 0.65
CA MET A 231 13.71 6.40 -0.53
C MET A 231 15.02 7.14 -0.14
N ALA A 232 15.48 6.96 1.10
CA ALA A 232 16.62 7.68 1.67
C ALA A 232 17.98 7.10 1.23
N SER A 233 18.24 5.83 1.60
CA SER A 233 19.44 5.10 1.17
C SER A 233 19.27 4.50 -0.23
N TYR A 234 20.34 4.54 -1.02
CA TYR A 234 20.36 3.90 -2.33
C TYR A 234 20.55 2.37 -2.23
N GLU A 235 21.50 1.90 -1.42
CA GLU A 235 21.82 0.46 -1.36
C GLU A 235 20.76 -0.34 -0.57
N ASP A 236 20.09 0.27 0.42
CA ASP A 236 19.09 -0.44 1.27
C ASP A 236 17.67 -0.43 0.68
N HIS A 237 17.32 0.55 -0.17
CA HIS A 237 15.95 0.71 -0.69
C HIS A 237 15.89 0.81 -2.22
N ILE A 238 16.67 1.69 -2.83
CA ILE A 238 16.56 2.01 -4.27
C ILE A 238 17.06 0.84 -5.13
N LYS A 239 18.29 0.36 -4.89
CA LYS A 239 18.86 -0.77 -5.63
C LYS A 239 18.03 -2.04 -5.44
N PRO A 240 17.69 -2.51 -4.21
CA PRO A 240 16.86 -3.70 -4.04
C PRO A 240 15.50 -3.59 -4.73
N GLY A 241 14.82 -2.45 -4.60
CA GLY A 241 13.52 -2.23 -5.23
C GLY A 241 13.59 -2.22 -6.77
N LEU A 242 14.64 -1.63 -7.35
CA LEU A 242 14.87 -1.66 -8.81
C LEU A 242 15.11 -3.09 -9.31
N LEU A 243 15.97 -3.86 -8.63
CA LEU A 243 16.29 -5.23 -9.01
C LEU A 243 15.10 -6.19 -8.82
N GLU A 244 14.28 -6.01 -7.77
CA GLU A 244 13.06 -6.80 -7.57
C GLU A 244 12.05 -6.56 -8.72
N ARG A 245 11.89 -5.31 -9.17
CA ARG A 245 11.05 -4.99 -10.32
C ARG A 245 11.61 -5.58 -11.61
N GLN A 246 12.91 -5.41 -11.88
CA GLN A 246 13.59 -6.04 -13.02
C GLN A 246 13.33 -7.54 -13.08
N ALA A 247 13.56 -8.27 -11.98
CA ALA A 247 13.38 -9.71 -11.92
C ALA A 247 11.95 -10.14 -12.28
N SER A 248 10.93 -9.41 -11.81
CA SER A 248 9.52 -9.69 -12.17
C SER A 248 9.20 -9.36 -13.64
N LEU A 249 9.83 -8.33 -14.22
CA LEU A 249 9.59 -7.88 -15.58
C LEU A 249 10.24 -8.80 -16.64
N LEU A 250 11.31 -9.53 -16.28
CA LEU A 250 11.96 -10.50 -17.18
C LEU A 250 11.02 -11.56 -17.76
N GLY A 251 9.98 -11.96 -17.00
CA GLY A 251 8.97 -12.93 -17.46
C GLY A 251 8.00 -12.39 -18.51
N VAL A 252 7.80 -11.07 -18.57
CA VAL A 252 6.88 -10.39 -19.51
C VAL A 252 7.61 -9.48 -20.50
N ARG A 253 8.94 -9.63 -20.60
CA ARG A 253 9.85 -8.70 -21.30
C ARG A 253 9.57 -8.51 -22.79
N HIS A 254 8.99 -9.52 -23.44
CA HIS A 254 8.65 -9.48 -24.87
C HIS A 254 7.27 -8.87 -25.14
N GLN A 255 6.44 -8.76 -24.10
CA GLN A 255 5.08 -8.22 -24.12
C GLN A 255 5.01 -6.75 -23.67
N LEU A 256 6.12 -6.16 -23.21
CA LEU A 256 6.20 -4.74 -22.88
C LEU A 256 6.07 -3.87 -24.16
N PRO A 257 5.16 -2.88 -24.23
CA PRO A 257 4.99 -1.99 -25.38
C PRO A 257 6.29 -1.30 -25.80
N THR A 258 6.45 -1.01 -27.09
CA THR A 258 7.62 -0.25 -27.60
C THR A 258 7.66 1.15 -27.00
N ILE A 259 8.85 1.77 -26.95
CA ILE A 259 9.05 3.06 -26.26
C ILE A 259 8.16 4.18 -26.86
N GLU A 260 7.83 4.08 -28.14
CA GLU A 260 6.87 4.97 -28.85
C GLU A 260 5.43 4.88 -28.32
N HIS A 261 5.05 3.75 -27.73
CA HIS A 261 3.77 3.49 -27.08
C HIS A 261 3.79 3.73 -25.56
N LEU A 262 4.87 4.30 -25.02
CA LEU A 262 5.01 4.62 -23.60
C LEU A 262 5.05 6.15 -23.40
N GLU A 263 4.26 6.65 -22.46
CA GLU A 263 4.36 8.04 -21.99
C GLU A 263 4.93 8.05 -20.58
N TYR A 264 5.85 8.96 -20.32
CA TYR A 264 6.52 9.06 -19.02
C TYR A 264 7.17 10.44 -18.84
N PRO A 265 7.11 11.03 -17.62
CA PRO A 265 7.71 12.32 -17.34
C PRO A 265 9.20 12.22 -16.96
N GLY A 266 9.97 13.25 -17.32
CA GLY A 266 11.38 13.38 -16.90
C GLY A 266 12.37 12.78 -17.90
N LEU A 267 13.27 11.92 -17.43
CA LEU A 267 14.46 11.49 -18.18
C LEU A 267 14.33 10.09 -18.80
N SER A 268 14.98 9.91 -19.96
CA SER A 268 15.14 8.62 -20.61
C SER A 268 16.07 7.68 -19.81
N PRO A 269 15.94 6.34 -19.98
CA PRO A 269 16.83 5.39 -19.31
C PRO A 269 18.30 5.58 -19.67
N GLU A 270 18.59 5.99 -20.90
CA GLU A 270 19.95 6.27 -21.38
C GLU A 270 20.63 7.39 -20.60
N ALA A 271 19.91 8.48 -20.30
CA ALA A 271 20.42 9.58 -19.48
C ALA A 271 20.67 9.18 -18.02
N LEU A 272 20.03 8.10 -17.55
CA LEU A 272 20.16 7.55 -16.20
C LEU A 272 21.07 6.32 -16.11
N ALA A 273 21.58 5.81 -17.25
CA ALA A 273 22.29 4.53 -17.33
C ALA A 273 23.45 4.40 -16.33
N LYS A 274 24.29 5.44 -16.19
CA LYS A 274 25.41 5.45 -15.22
C LYS A 274 24.98 5.49 -13.75
N GLY A 275 23.73 5.83 -13.46
CA GLY A 275 23.18 5.90 -12.11
C GLY A 275 22.52 4.60 -11.65
N PHE A 276 22.07 3.76 -12.59
CA PHE A 276 21.43 2.47 -12.31
C PHE A 276 22.39 1.45 -11.65
N PRO A 277 21.83 0.42 -10.97
CA PRO A 277 22.57 -0.79 -10.65
C PRO A 277 23.19 -1.41 -11.92
N PRO A 278 24.45 -1.88 -11.92
CA PRO A 278 25.07 -2.52 -13.08
C PRO A 278 24.26 -3.71 -13.61
N GLU A 279 23.59 -4.44 -12.72
CA GLU A 279 22.72 -5.58 -13.03
C GLU A 279 21.48 -5.15 -13.84
N LEU A 280 21.04 -3.91 -13.68
CA LEU A 280 19.94 -3.29 -14.44
C LEU A 280 20.40 -2.70 -15.80
N ASN A 281 21.70 -2.68 -16.07
CA ASN A 281 22.27 -2.29 -17.38
C ASN A 281 22.67 -3.50 -18.25
N GLN A 282 22.69 -4.70 -17.70
CA GLN A 282 22.96 -5.92 -18.47
C GLN A 282 21.73 -6.29 -19.32
N PRO A 283 21.88 -6.63 -20.61
CA PRO A 283 20.77 -7.12 -21.42
C PRO A 283 20.25 -8.46 -20.85
N PRO A 284 18.98 -8.82 -21.07
CA PRO A 284 18.42 -10.05 -20.54
C PRO A 284 19.01 -11.26 -21.28
N SER A 285 19.95 -11.95 -20.64
CA SER A 285 20.55 -13.17 -21.16
C SER A 285 19.48 -14.24 -21.44
N ASN A 286 19.61 -14.91 -22.58
CA ASN A 286 19.01 -16.22 -22.79
C ASN A 286 20.03 -17.27 -22.32
N ASP A 287 19.64 -18.20 -21.44
CA ASP A 287 20.56 -19.11 -20.72
C ASP A 287 21.31 -20.16 -21.58
N ASN A 288 21.29 -20.06 -22.92
CA ASN A 288 21.73 -21.10 -23.84
C ASN A 288 22.66 -20.65 -24.98
N GLU A 289 23.11 -19.38 -25.05
CA GLU A 289 23.92 -18.90 -26.19
C GLU A 289 25.29 -18.29 -25.84
N VAL A 290 26.22 -18.51 -26.77
CA VAL A 290 27.61 -18.03 -26.83
C VAL A 290 27.66 -16.49 -26.74
N PRO A 291 28.71 -15.87 -26.13
CA PRO A 291 28.78 -14.45 -25.76
C PRO A 291 28.06 -13.48 -26.71
N PRO A 292 27.09 -12.68 -26.20
CA PRO A 292 26.13 -11.99 -27.03
C PRO A 292 26.78 -10.88 -27.85
N ARG A 293 26.53 -10.92 -29.17
CA ARG A 293 26.50 -9.68 -29.94
C ARG A 293 25.32 -8.86 -29.41
N ILE A 294 25.57 -7.60 -29.04
CA ILE A 294 24.53 -6.71 -28.54
C ILE A 294 23.56 -6.41 -29.68
N ASP A 295 22.41 -7.05 -29.65
CA ASP A 295 21.29 -6.81 -30.56
C ASP A 295 20.54 -5.54 -30.15
N VAL A 296 20.17 -4.72 -31.12
CA VAL A 296 19.34 -3.51 -30.92
C VAL A 296 18.02 -3.87 -30.22
N ASN A 297 17.44 -5.04 -30.53
CA ASN A 297 16.24 -5.52 -29.87
C ASN A 297 16.48 -5.79 -28.37
N GLN A 298 17.60 -6.40 -28.00
CA GLN A 298 17.97 -6.62 -26.59
C GLN A 298 18.14 -5.31 -25.82
N VAL A 299 18.74 -4.29 -26.44
CA VAL A 299 18.86 -2.94 -25.84
C VAL A 299 17.47 -2.33 -25.63
N GLN A 300 16.59 -2.39 -26.63
CA GLN A 300 15.21 -1.90 -26.51
C GLN A 300 14.36 -2.69 -25.51
N ILE A 301 14.57 -4.00 -25.35
CA ILE A 301 13.96 -4.79 -24.26
C ILE A 301 14.46 -4.27 -22.90
N GLN A 302 15.77 -4.06 -22.73
CA GLN A 302 16.33 -3.62 -21.46
C GLN A 302 15.90 -2.20 -21.10
N GLN A 303 15.83 -1.28 -22.06
CA GLN A 303 15.28 0.07 -21.86
C GLN A 303 13.82 0.05 -21.42
N ARG A 304 12.99 -0.85 -21.98
CA ARG A 304 11.61 -1.07 -21.51
C ARG A 304 11.58 -1.58 -20.07
N ILE A 305 12.39 -2.59 -19.73
CA ILE A 305 12.48 -3.09 -18.34
C ILE A 305 12.92 -1.96 -17.39
N GLN A 306 13.89 -1.15 -17.77
CA GLN A 306 14.35 0.03 -17.02
C GLN A 306 13.23 1.05 -16.80
N LEU A 307 12.41 1.37 -17.81
CA LEU A 307 11.25 2.26 -17.66
C LEU A 307 10.23 1.70 -16.67
N PHE A 308 9.74 0.47 -16.86
CA PHE A 308 8.75 -0.10 -15.94
C PHE A 308 9.29 -0.23 -14.50
N ALA A 309 10.60 -0.50 -14.32
CA ALA A 309 11.26 -0.49 -13.02
C ALA A 309 11.46 0.93 -12.43
N LEU A 310 11.60 1.97 -13.26
CA LEU A 310 11.62 3.38 -12.83
C LEU A 310 10.26 3.87 -12.32
N TYR A 311 9.15 3.37 -12.87
CA TYR A 311 7.80 3.80 -12.50
C TYR A 311 7.03 2.81 -11.62
N GLY A 312 7.74 1.92 -10.91
CA GLY A 312 7.16 1.12 -9.83
C GLY A 312 6.39 -0.13 -10.24
N TRP A 313 6.47 -0.53 -11.50
CA TRP A 313 5.74 -1.67 -12.06
C TRP A 313 6.48 -2.99 -11.87
N TYR A 314 5.71 -4.04 -11.61
CA TYR A 314 6.15 -5.44 -11.53
C TYR A 314 5.46 -6.26 -12.62
N GLY A 315 6.14 -7.24 -13.20
CA GLY A 315 5.57 -8.16 -14.19
C GLY A 315 4.85 -9.36 -13.54
N GLU A 316 3.76 -9.81 -14.15
CA GLU A 316 3.13 -11.11 -13.87
C GLU A 316 2.63 -11.72 -15.20
N ASP A 317 3.21 -12.84 -15.62
CA ASP A 317 2.65 -13.61 -16.74
C ASP A 317 1.59 -14.60 -16.26
N ARG A 318 0.51 -14.74 -17.04
CA ARG A 318 -0.58 -15.70 -16.79
C ARG A 318 -0.85 -16.60 -17.99
N GLY A 319 0.12 -16.74 -18.90
CA GLY A 319 0.13 -17.63 -20.07
C GLY A 319 -0.84 -17.25 -21.20
N LYS A 320 -2.09 -16.94 -20.88
CA LYS A 320 -3.07 -16.38 -21.84
C LYS A 320 -2.95 -14.88 -22.03
N TYR A 321 -2.36 -14.19 -21.06
CA TYR A 321 -2.19 -12.75 -21.04
C TYR A 321 -1.14 -12.35 -20.00
N SER A 322 -0.34 -11.35 -20.33
CA SER A 322 0.67 -10.78 -19.43
C SER A 322 0.17 -9.45 -18.87
N ILE A 323 0.40 -9.20 -17.58
CA ILE A 323 0.07 -7.93 -16.91
C ILE A 323 1.31 -7.31 -16.29
N VAL A 324 1.23 -6.00 -16.04
CA VAL A 324 2.03 -5.37 -14.98
C VAL A 324 1.13 -4.95 -13.83
N TYR A 325 1.71 -4.83 -12.63
CA TYR A 325 1.00 -4.40 -11.43
C TYR A 325 1.87 -3.56 -10.51
N CYS A 326 1.24 -2.69 -9.71
CA CYS A 326 1.92 -1.95 -8.65
C CYS A 326 1.71 -2.66 -7.30
N LYS A 327 2.78 -2.84 -6.51
CA LYS A 327 2.67 -3.39 -5.14
C LYS A 327 2.04 -2.43 -4.13
N GLN A 328 2.02 -1.13 -4.39
CA GLN A 328 1.52 -0.11 -3.46
C GLN A 328 0.01 0.11 -3.59
N CYS A 329 -0.46 0.51 -4.78
CA CYS A 329 -1.89 0.74 -5.03
C CYS A 329 -2.67 -0.48 -5.57
N HIS A 330 -1.99 -1.62 -5.77
CA HIS A 330 -2.55 -2.87 -6.32
C HIS A 330 -3.23 -2.76 -7.70
N GLN A 331 -2.99 -1.66 -8.40
CA GLN A 331 -3.42 -1.47 -9.78
C GLN A 331 -2.78 -2.51 -10.70
N ARG A 332 -3.55 -2.95 -11.70
CA ARG A 332 -3.18 -3.98 -12.68
C ARG A 332 -3.49 -3.49 -14.08
N THR A 333 -2.52 -3.61 -14.98
CA THR A 333 -2.58 -3.06 -16.33
C THR A 333 -2.26 -4.18 -17.32
N GLY A 334 -3.20 -4.45 -18.23
CA GLY A 334 -3.08 -5.52 -19.21
C GLY A 334 -2.24 -5.09 -20.41
N LEU A 335 -1.12 -5.77 -20.67
CA LEU A 335 -0.18 -5.34 -21.72
C LEU A 335 -0.78 -5.47 -23.12
N TRP A 336 -1.74 -6.38 -23.32
CA TRP A 336 -2.49 -6.56 -24.57
C TRP A 336 -3.42 -5.40 -24.94
N LEU A 337 -3.57 -4.38 -24.06
CA LEU A 337 -4.37 -3.18 -24.33
C LEU A 337 -3.55 -2.07 -25.01
N TYR A 338 -2.24 -2.25 -25.18
CA TYR A 338 -1.28 -1.21 -25.57
C TYR A 338 -0.46 -1.64 -26.80
N SER A 339 -1.17 -1.84 -27.92
CA SER A 339 -0.58 -2.07 -29.23
C SER A 339 -1.15 -1.09 -30.26
N ASP A 340 -0.30 -0.73 -31.23
CA ASP A 340 -0.59 -0.09 -32.52
C ASP A 340 -1.20 1.34 -32.51
N ASN A 341 -2.05 1.69 -31.55
CA ASN A 341 -2.71 3.00 -31.43
C ASN A 341 -2.90 3.48 -29.98
N THR A 342 -2.75 2.62 -28.98
CA THR A 342 -2.97 2.95 -27.56
C THR A 342 -1.63 3.06 -26.81
N LYS A 343 -1.39 4.22 -26.20
CA LYS A 343 -0.22 4.46 -25.35
C LYS A 343 -0.49 4.15 -23.89
N LEU A 344 0.54 3.74 -23.16
CA LEU A 344 0.54 3.57 -21.72
C LEU A 344 1.37 4.67 -21.05
N ASP A 345 0.70 5.59 -20.35
CA ASP A 345 1.40 6.46 -19.41
C ASP A 345 1.80 5.66 -18.17
N LEU A 346 3.10 5.62 -17.86
CA LEU A 346 3.65 4.80 -16.77
C LEU A 346 3.41 5.38 -15.37
N VAL A 347 2.93 6.63 -15.26
CA VAL A 347 2.64 7.36 -14.03
C VAL A 347 1.13 7.48 -13.80
N GLU A 348 0.37 7.96 -14.78
CA GLU A 348 -1.10 8.12 -14.70
C GLU A 348 -1.85 6.76 -14.72
N ALA A 349 -1.21 5.67 -15.15
CA ALA A 349 -1.80 4.33 -15.03
C ALA A 349 -1.80 3.77 -13.58
N HIS A 350 -1.22 4.46 -12.60
CA HIS A 350 -1.41 4.14 -11.17
C HIS A 350 -2.75 4.69 -10.65
N ARG A 351 -3.21 4.25 -9.47
CA ARG A 351 -4.34 4.94 -8.81
C ARG A 351 -3.92 6.29 -8.25
N ILE A 352 -4.84 7.26 -8.20
CA ILE A 352 -4.62 8.64 -7.70
C ILE A 352 -4.02 8.71 -6.28
N HIS A 353 -4.28 7.71 -5.43
CA HIS A 353 -3.73 7.62 -4.09
C HIS A 353 -2.29 7.04 -4.02
N CYS A 354 -1.75 6.53 -5.13
CA CYS A 354 -0.51 5.76 -5.17
C CYS A 354 0.73 6.65 -4.92
N PRO A 355 1.67 6.28 -4.03
CA PRO A 355 2.96 6.96 -3.87
C PRO A 355 3.78 7.21 -5.15
N TRP A 356 3.58 6.40 -6.20
CA TRP A 356 4.21 6.60 -7.50
C TRP A 356 3.62 7.76 -8.30
N LEU A 357 2.40 8.19 -8.00
CA LEU A 357 1.70 9.30 -8.66
C LEU A 357 1.53 10.50 -7.72
N ASN A 358 1.19 10.25 -6.46
CA ASN A 358 0.78 11.21 -5.45
C ASN A 358 1.98 11.79 -4.65
N PRO A 359 2.32 13.08 -4.80
CA PRO A 359 3.44 13.68 -4.07
C PRO A 359 3.17 13.84 -2.57
N THR A 360 1.92 14.05 -2.17
CA THR A 360 1.50 14.26 -0.77
C THR A 360 1.81 13.03 0.08
N SER A 361 1.54 11.82 -0.46
CA SER A 361 1.86 10.55 0.19
C SER A 361 3.35 10.36 0.51
N GLN A 362 4.25 11.16 -0.08
CA GLN A 362 5.71 11.08 0.08
C GLN A 362 6.34 12.41 0.57
N GLY A 363 5.54 13.32 1.14
CA GLY A 363 6.05 14.59 1.70
C GLY A 363 6.42 15.66 0.67
N GLY A 364 5.90 15.59 -0.55
CA GLY A 364 5.96 16.68 -1.54
C GLY A 364 6.55 16.33 -2.92
N LYS A 365 6.99 15.09 -3.16
CA LYS A 365 7.45 14.59 -4.48
C LYS A 365 7.10 13.13 -4.69
N ALA A 366 6.62 12.76 -5.89
CA ALA A 366 6.28 11.37 -6.20
C ALA A 366 7.53 10.47 -6.23
N ILE A 367 7.36 9.15 -6.02
CA ILE A 367 8.53 8.23 -5.95
C ILE A 367 9.39 8.27 -7.22
N TRP A 368 8.81 8.40 -8.42
CA TRP A 368 9.62 8.46 -9.65
C TRP A 368 10.49 9.73 -9.72
N GLU A 369 10.01 10.88 -9.23
CA GLU A 369 10.81 12.11 -9.17
C GLU A 369 12.01 11.93 -8.22
N LEU A 370 11.75 11.38 -7.04
CA LEU A 370 12.77 11.10 -6.03
C LEU A 370 13.80 10.09 -6.57
N LEU A 371 13.34 9.06 -7.28
CA LEU A 371 14.17 8.04 -7.90
C LEU A 371 15.06 8.60 -9.02
N GLN A 372 14.48 9.34 -9.99
CA GLN A 372 15.26 9.99 -11.06
C GLN A 372 16.28 10.98 -10.47
N ALA A 373 15.90 11.78 -9.45
CA ALA A 373 16.80 12.72 -8.79
C ALA A 373 17.97 12.02 -8.07
N ARG A 374 17.73 10.87 -7.42
CA ARG A 374 18.79 10.07 -6.78
C ARG A 374 19.72 9.40 -7.80
N LEU A 375 19.18 8.89 -8.90
CA LEU A 375 19.97 8.32 -10.00
C LEU A 375 20.84 9.38 -10.68
N LEU A 376 20.31 10.60 -10.90
CA LEU A 376 21.06 11.75 -11.41
C LEU A 376 22.25 12.15 -10.54
N VAL A 377 22.13 12.04 -9.21
CA VAL A 377 23.27 12.28 -8.30
C VAL A 377 24.36 11.23 -8.56
N ARG A 378 24.01 9.94 -8.66
CA ARG A 378 24.97 8.88 -8.99
C ARG A 378 25.60 9.02 -10.38
N VAL A 379 24.87 9.48 -11.40
CA VAL A 379 25.42 9.80 -12.73
C VAL A 379 26.54 10.84 -12.64
N ARG A 380 26.39 11.85 -11.77
CA ARG A 380 27.39 12.91 -11.54
C ARG A 380 28.59 12.38 -10.74
N GLU A 381 28.34 11.64 -9.66
CA GLU A 381 29.37 11.01 -8.84
C GLU A 381 30.26 10.06 -9.67
N ALA A 382 29.64 9.18 -10.47
CA ALA A 382 30.34 8.28 -11.38
C ALA A 382 31.19 9.06 -12.39
N SER A 383 30.62 10.10 -13.03
CA SER A 383 31.35 10.90 -14.03
C SER A 383 32.50 11.71 -13.43
N ALA A 384 32.38 12.18 -12.19
CA ALA A 384 33.46 12.84 -11.46
C ALA A 384 34.58 11.86 -11.07
N SER A 385 34.24 10.61 -10.75
CA SER A 385 35.25 9.58 -10.45
C SER A 385 36.13 9.26 -11.67
N THR A 386 35.54 9.23 -12.87
CA THR A 386 36.26 9.02 -14.14
C THR A 386 37.21 10.17 -14.49
N SER A 387 36.93 11.41 -14.08
CA SER A 387 37.82 12.55 -14.37
C SER A 387 39.10 12.59 -13.52
N ASN A 388 39.19 11.78 -12.46
CA ASN A 388 40.37 11.73 -11.59
C ASN A 388 41.33 10.57 -11.92
N SER A 389 41.05 9.75 -12.94
CA SER A 389 41.93 8.65 -13.38
C SER A 389 42.82 9.03 -14.56
N PHE A 390 43.68 10.02 -14.35
CA PHE A 390 44.89 10.23 -15.15
C PHE A 390 46.08 10.19 -14.20
N GLU A 391 47.05 9.31 -14.46
CA GLU A 391 48.34 9.38 -13.75
C GLU A 391 49.06 10.68 -14.11
N PRO A 392 49.69 11.38 -13.14
CA PRO A 392 50.52 12.53 -13.44
C PRO A 392 51.82 12.04 -14.09
N ALA A 393 51.91 12.15 -15.42
CA ALA A 393 53.18 12.12 -16.11
C ALA A 393 54.06 13.26 -15.56
N ASP A 394 55.28 12.92 -15.13
CA ASP A 394 56.19 13.83 -14.45
C ASP A 394 56.52 15.06 -15.32
N PHE A 395 56.10 16.24 -14.87
CA PHE A 395 56.34 17.51 -15.54
C PHE A 395 56.56 18.63 -14.52
N ASN A 396 57.71 19.30 -14.63
CA ASN A 396 58.22 20.18 -13.59
C ASN A 396 57.34 21.38 -13.25
N ASP A 397 57.28 21.65 -11.95
CA ASP A 397 56.72 22.81 -11.27
C ASP A 397 57.02 24.15 -11.97
N ILE A 398 55.98 24.73 -12.59
CA ILE A 398 55.83 26.19 -12.72
C ILE A 398 54.38 26.56 -12.45
N ARG A 399 54.04 26.90 -11.20
CA ARG A 399 52.84 27.70 -10.90
C ARG A 399 53.17 28.87 -9.98
N PRO A 400 52.79 30.13 -10.30
CA PRO A 400 53.10 31.26 -9.44
C PRO A 400 52.51 31.10 -8.04
N ARG A 401 53.36 31.24 -7.03
CA ARG A 401 52.99 31.25 -5.61
C ARG A 401 52.11 32.47 -5.32
N SER A 402 50.79 32.29 -5.28
CA SER A 402 49.86 33.33 -4.85
C SER A 402 50.21 33.79 -3.44
N SER A 403 50.11 35.10 -3.18
CA SER A 403 50.50 35.65 -1.89
C SER A 403 49.37 35.47 -0.86
N ALA A 404 49.72 35.41 0.42
CA ALA A 404 48.73 35.40 1.49
C ALA A 404 47.83 36.65 1.47
N ALA A 405 48.36 37.79 0.98
CA ALA A 405 47.62 39.03 0.83
C ALA A 405 46.48 38.94 -0.21
N ASP A 406 46.64 38.14 -1.27
CA ASP A 406 45.60 37.93 -2.29
C ASP A 406 44.38 37.20 -1.69
N SER A 407 44.64 36.17 -0.87
CA SER A 407 43.59 35.45 -0.14
C SER A 407 42.91 36.37 0.88
N GLU A 408 43.68 37.11 1.68
CA GLU A 408 43.13 38.01 2.69
C GLU A 408 42.30 39.14 2.08
N GLN A 409 42.69 39.67 0.91
CA GLN A 409 41.89 40.66 0.19
C GLN A 409 40.60 40.07 -0.41
N SER A 410 40.62 38.79 -0.82
CA SER A 410 39.42 38.06 -1.25
C SER A 410 38.43 37.87 -0.09
N ASP A 411 38.90 37.44 1.08
CA ASP A 411 38.05 37.24 2.25
C ASP A 411 37.52 38.57 2.83
N LYS A 412 38.31 39.65 2.77
CA LYS A 412 37.82 41.02 3.08
C LYS A 412 36.67 41.43 2.15
N LYS A 413 36.77 41.15 0.84
CA LYS A 413 35.68 41.38 -0.13
C LYS A 413 34.45 40.49 0.14
N ARG A 414 34.65 39.23 0.54
CA ARG A 414 33.59 38.27 0.92
C ARG A 414 32.83 38.73 2.17
N MET A 415 33.55 39.16 3.21
CA MET A 415 32.97 39.67 4.45
C MET A 415 32.25 41.01 4.28
N ALA A 416 32.73 41.88 3.38
CA ALA A 416 32.02 43.11 3.02
C ALA A 416 30.65 42.83 2.36
N ARG A 417 30.59 41.86 1.43
CA ARG A 417 29.33 41.42 0.81
C ARG A 417 28.33 40.87 1.84
N LEU A 418 28.79 40.02 2.76
CA LEU A 418 27.97 39.51 3.87
C LEU A 418 27.41 40.62 4.76
N LYS A 419 28.25 41.58 5.19
CA LYS A 419 27.79 42.73 6.00
C LYS A 419 26.78 43.60 5.26
N SER A 420 26.93 43.76 3.94
CA SER A 420 25.94 44.48 3.12
C SER A 420 24.58 43.75 3.08
N ALA A 421 24.59 42.43 2.87
CA ALA A 421 23.37 41.62 2.84
C ALA A 421 22.64 41.62 4.19
N MET A 422 23.35 41.48 5.31
CA MET A 422 22.74 41.58 6.64
C MET A 422 22.11 42.96 6.89
N LYS A 423 22.72 44.03 6.37
CA LYS A 423 22.18 45.40 6.49
C LYS A 423 20.90 45.63 5.68
N SER A 424 20.69 44.91 4.55
CA SER A 424 19.43 44.97 3.81
C SER A 424 18.27 44.18 4.46
N PHE A 425 18.56 43.15 5.27
CA PHE A 425 17.51 42.40 5.97
C PHE A 425 17.05 43.03 7.31
N GLY A 426 17.82 43.96 7.90
CA GLY A 426 17.50 44.64 9.16
C GLY A 426 16.44 45.76 9.08
N GLY A 427 15.51 45.70 8.12
CA GLY A 427 14.66 46.82 7.71
C GLY A 427 13.29 46.91 8.38
N LYS A 428 13.18 47.57 9.53
CA LYS A 428 11.92 48.04 10.18
C LYS A 428 10.88 46.97 10.53
N LEU A 429 10.92 46.48 11.77
CA LEU A 429 9.66 46.48 12.53
C LEU A 429 9.31 47.94 12.84
N ARG A 430 8.05 48.33 12.61
CA ARG A 430 7.46 49.54 13.19
C ARG A 430 6.60 49.15 14.38
N LYS A 431 6.61 50.01 15.41
CA LYS A 431 5.52 50.11 16.38
C LYS A 431 4.34 50.85 15.74
#